data_AF-K9LMB4-F1
#
_entry.id   AF-K9LMB4-F1
#
_cell.length_a   1.000
_cell.length_b   1.000
_cell.length_c   1.000
_cell.angle_alpha   90.00
_cell.angle_beta   90.00
_cell.angle_gamma   90.00
#
_symmetry.space_group_name_H-M   'P 1'
#
loop_
_entity.id
_entity.type
_entity.pdbx_description
1 polymer ?
#
loop_
_entity_poly.entity_id
_entity_poly.type
_entity_poly.pdbx_seq_one_letter_code
_entity_poly.pdbx_strand_id
1 'polypeptide(L)' 'MVGKEEEPCVYQNPDAPVEARVKDLLSRMTLPEKIGQMTQIERRVASPAAIRDFF' A
#
# COMPACT_ATOMS: atom_id res chain seq x y z
N MET A 1 17.33 19.49 -14.95
CA MET A 1 16.84 18.82 -13.73
C MET A 1 16.27 17.48 -14.18
N VAL A 2 17.08 16.43 -14.14
CA VAL A 2 16.67 15.11 -14.64
C VAL A 2 15.73 14.53 -13.58
N GLY A 3 14.44 14.40 -13.94
CA GLY A 3 13.46 13.69 -13.14
C GLY A 3 13.93 12.25 -12.99
N LYS A 4 14.07 11.80 -11.75
CA LYS A 4 14.48 10.46 -11.39
C LYS A 4 13.45 9.49 -12.01
N GLU A 5 13.85 8.75 -13.04
CA GLU A 5 13.04 7.67 -13.60
C GLU A 5 12.77 6.69 -12.45
N GLU A 6 11.55 6.72 -11.91
CA GLU A 6 11.13 5.77 -10.88
C GLU A 6 11.17 4.38 -11.52
N GLU A 7 11.95 3.46 -10.95
CA GLU A 7 11.94 2.07 -11.38
C GLU A 7 10.50 1.57 -11.48
N PRO A 8 10.10 0.92 -12.58
CA PRO A 8 8.72 0.52 -12.80
C PRO A 8 8.25 -0.38 -11.64
N CYS A 9 7.25 0.10 -10.90
CA CYS A 9 6.64 -0.63 -9.79
C CYS A 9 5.82 -1.80 -10.34
N VAL A 10 6.34 -3.03 -10.19
CA VAL A 10 5.70 -4.26 -10.68
C VAL A 10 4.31 -4.43 -10.07
N TYR A 11 4.07 -4.01 -8.82
CA TYR A 11 2.75 -4.13 -8.18
C TYR A 11 1.63 -3.35 -8.89
N GLN A 12 1.96 -2.29 -9.64
CA GLN A 12 1.01 -1.47 -10.40
C GLN A 12 0.71 -2.05 -11.79
N ASN A 13 1.51 -2.97 -12.29
CA ASN A 13 1.30 -3.59 -13.60
C ASN A 13 0.14 -4.61 -13.53
N PRO A 14 -1.00 -4.39 -14.23
CA PRO A 14 -2.11 -5.32 -14.22
C PRO A 14 -1.82 -6.63 -14.97
N ASP A 15 -0.88 -6.62 -15.92
CA ASP A 15 -0.51 -7.78 -16.74
C ASP A 15 0.51 -8.71 -16.02
N ALA A 16 1.10 -8.25 -14.91
CA ALA A 16 2.04 -9.05 -14.14
C ALA A 16 1.32 -10.12 -13.28
N PRO A 17 1.95 -11.29 -13.05
CA PRO A 17 1.40 -12.30 -12.16
C PRO A 17 1.13 -11.74 -10.77
N VAL A 18 0.03 -12.18 -10.14
CA VAL A 18 -0.38 -11.70 -8.80
C VAL A 18 0.77 -11.83 -7.80
N GLU A 19 1.48 -12.95 -7.83
CA GLU A 19 2.52 -13.24 -6.83
C GLU A 19 3.73 -12.32 -6.98
N ALA A 20 4.04 -11.91 -8.21
CA ALA A 20 5.06 -10.92 -8.49
C ALA A 20 4.65 -9.54 -7.97
N ARG A 21 3.38 -9.16 -8.15
CA ARG A 21 2.81 -7.90 -7.67
C ARG A 21 2.77 -7.83 -6.14
N VAL A 22 2.35 -8.92 -5.49
CA VAL A 22 2.31 -9.04 -4.02
C VAL A 22 3.71 -8.95 -3.43
N LYS A 23 4.69 -9.66 -4.01
CA LYS A 23 6.08 -9.63 -3.52
C LYS A 23 6.71 -8.24 -3.64
N ASP A 24 6.48 -7.55 -4.76
CA ASP A 24 6.96 -6.19 -4.97
C ASP A 24 6.26 -5.17 -4.05
N LEU A 25 4.96 -5.33 -3.80
CA LEU A 25 4.25 -4.46 -2.85
C LEU A 25 4.76 -4.66 -1.41
N LEU A 26 4.84 -5.90 -0.94
CA LEU A 26 5.24 -6.22 0.43
C LEU A 26 6.69 -5.81 0.76
N SER A 27 7.58 -5.80 -0.23
CA SER A 27 8.97 -5.35 -0.05
C SER A 27 9.09 -3.83 0.11
N ARG A 28 8.12 -3.07 -0.42
CA ARG A 28 8.08 -1.59 -0.38
C ARG A 28 7.32 -1.04 0.82
N MET A 29 6.46 -1.84 1.45
CA MET A 29 5.67 -1.43 2.61
C MET A 29 6.50 -1.37 3.89
N THR A 30 6.30 -0.30 4.65
CA THR A 30 6.69 -0.15 6.06
C THR A 30 5.85 -1.03 6.97
N LEU A 31 6.29 -1.21 8.22
CA LEU A 31 5.56 -2.00 9.21
C LEU A 31 4.16 -1.40 9.55
N PRO A 32 4.00 -0.08 9.75
CA PRO A 32 2.68 0.53 9.95
C PRO A 32 1.73 0.28 8.78
N GLU A 33 2.20 0.40 7.53
CA GLU A 33 1.36 0.14 6.34
C GLU A 33 0.89 -1.32 6.30
N LYS A 34 1.74 -2.28 6.68
CA LYS A 34 1.36 -3.69 6.78
C LYS A 34 0.30 -3.92 7.84
N ILE A 35 0.46 -3.29 9.01
CA ILE A 35 -0.52 -3.38 10.10
C ILE A 35 -1.85 -2.74 9.67
N GLY A 36 -1.81 -1.61 8.96
CA GLY A 36 -2.98 -0.96 8.39
C GLY A 36 -3.77 -1.90 7.46
N GLN A 37 -3.09 -2.62 6.57
CA GLN A 37 -3.74 -3.61 5.69
C GLN A 37 -4.36 -4.81 6.46
N MET A 38 -3.81 -5.17 7.61
CA MET A 38 -4.36 -6.25 8.47
C MET A 38 -5.50 -5.78 9.38
N THR A 39 -5.73 -4.47 9.48
CA THR A 39 -6.69 -3.91 10.44
C THR A 39 -8.02 -3.59 9.76
N GLN A 40 -9.09 -4.20 10.26
CA GLN A 40 -10.45 -3.95 9.79
C GLN A 40 -11.23 -3.14 10.82
N ILE A 41 -11.70 -1.95 10.43
CA ILE A 41 -12.52 -1.09 11.26
C ILE A 41 -13.99 -1.14 10.85
N GLU A 42 -14.90 -0.92 11.80
CA GLU A 42 -16.33 -0.87 11.52
C GLU A 42 -16.67 0.44 10.77
N ARG A 43 -17.56 0.37 9.78
CA ARG A 43 -17.82 1.49 8.86
C ARG A 43 -18.38 2.73 9.57
N ARG A 44 -19.17 2.58 10.64
CA ARG A 44 -19.76 3.72 11.37
C ARG A 44 -18.71 4.54 12.10
N VAL A 45 -17.54 3.96 12.39
CA VAL A 45 -16.44 4.66 13.06
C VAL A 45 -15.30 5.07 12.12
N ALA A 46 -15.34 4.63 10.85
CA ALA A 46 -14.37 4.93 9.81
C ALA A 46 -14.48 6.35 9.24
N SER A 47 -14.33 7.37 10.09
CA SER A 47 -14.25 8.76 9.65
C SER A 47 -12.85 9.10 9.09
N PRO A 48 -12.70 10.11 8.22
CA PRO A 48 -11.39 10.53 7.73
C PRO A 48 -10.42 10.94 8.86
N ALA A 49 -10.94 11.53 9.93
CA ALA A 49 -10.14 11.84 11.12
C ALA A 49 -9.65 10.55 11.81
N ALA A 50 -10.54 9.57 12.00
CA ALA A 50 -10.17 8.29 12.59
C ALA A 50 -9.13 7.52 11.76
N ILE A 51 -9.20 7.60 10.43
CA ILE A 51 -8.18 6.98 9.57
C ILE A 51 -6.85 7.69 9.77
N ARG A 52 -6.80 9.02 9.59
CA ARG A 52 -5.55 9.81 9.71
C ARG A 52 -4.88 9.72 11.08
N ASP A 53 -5.68 9.70 12.16
CA ASP A 53 -5.16 9.85 13.52
C ASP A 53 -4.80 8.49 14.16
N PHE A 54 -5.29 7.37 13.61
CA PHE A 54 -5.06 6.03 14.17
C PHE A 54 -4.43 5.02 13.20
N PHE A 55 -4.33 5.32 11.90
CA PHE A 55 -3.85 4.41 10.85
C PHE A 55 -2.98 5.12 9.81
#